data_AF-A0A317SSZ1-F1
#
_entry.id   AF-A0A317SSZ1-F1
#
_cell.length_a   1.000
_cell.length_b   1.000
_cell.length_c   1.000
_cell.angle_alpha   90.00
_cell.angle_beta   90.00
_cell.angle_gamma   90.00
#
_symmetry.space_group_name_H-M   'P 1'
#
loop_
_entity.id
_entity.type
_entity.pdbx_description
1 polymer ?
#
loop_
_entity_poly.entity_id
_entity_poly.type
_entity_poly.pdbx_seq_one_letter_code
_entity_poly.pdbx_strand_id
1 'polypeptide(L)'
;RKPSVRRVLLYTVSLLTFLLLLISASLSLSHGHHPTAVPLGVTKDTRLSNGTHDYKPTTLLISLDGFRADFLDRAVSPGLAAMANSGLSSRWLTPAFPSVTFPNHWTIVTGLYPESHGIVGNSFWDPVLEQEFFYTDPARSLQREWWGGEPLWVTAERQGIKSAVHMWPGSEANDGWDISYLDHFNGTESLKKKTARILEWLDLPLQDRPQFIAAYVPNVDVIGHKFGPNTTDLNAVIREVDAMLTDLLGGLNARNLTDLINIIVVSDHGMASTSHERLIYIDGIIDMSLIEHTDGWPLYGLRPYANVNLTALYETLLSETLADQAQGRKHWDVYLRDENMPARWHFSNNNRIAPLWVVPETGYAIVTREEYDVDAPSKGRYEPAGLHGYDNLHPLMRAIFVAKGPAFRHLYGKGRRRAMGLDMGEEGDVGIVVEEFGNWEVHRIVCESLGIGEALGGTNATIKDLAAFKVVPDWPVIEEEGEKEIDTSTNAQVEGPIAPTATAATPTSANEGAVSIQTIPADPNPQPNPETTQPPEPEQNGTQNPSVEAPGEGEEEEPEEKNPEDMSPWEYAKWKAEKLRIALEKWWGGVWAGDD
;
A
#
# COMPACT_ATOMS: atom_id res chain seq x y z
N ARG A 1 65.14 32.55 22.84
CA ARG A 1 65.24 31.93 24.19
C ARG A 1 64.49 30.60 24.16
N LYS A 2 65.14 29.46 24.44
CA LYS A 2 64.48 28.14 24.46
C LYS A 2 63.33 28.15 25.48
N PRO A 3 62.11 27.72 25.14
CA PRO A 3 61.03 27.66 26.10
C PRO A 3 61.43 26.70 27.23
N SER A 4 61.27 27.15 28.48
CA SER A 4 61.56 26.30 29.64
C SER A 4 60.72 25.03 29.55
N VAL A 5 61.28 23.86 29.91
CA VAL A 5 60.58 22.56 29.91
C VAL A 5 59.19 22.65 30.57
N ARG A 6 59.05 23.48 31.61
CA ARG A 6 57.76 23.76 32.28
C ARG A 6 56.69 24.37 31.37
N ARG A 7 57.05 25.29 30.48
CA ARG A 7 56.12 25.93 29.53
C ARG A 7 55.69 24.95 28.45
N VAL A 8 56.64 24.17 27.92
CA VAL A 8 56.34 23.11 26.94
C VAL A 8 55.35 22.13 27.56
N LEU A 9 55.64 21.61 28.76
CA LEU A 9 54.75 20.68 29.46
C LEU A 9 53.35 21.26 29.70
N LEU A 10 53.25 22.54 30.09
CA LEU A 10 51.96 23.21 30.30
C LEU A 10 51.14 23.30 29.01
N TYR A 11 51.77 23.64 27.88
CA TYR A 11 51.08 23.68 26.59
C TYR A 11 50.72 22.28 26.10
N THR A 12 51.58 21.28 26.27
CA THR A 12 51.26 19.89 25.88
C THR A 12 50.09 19.34 26.69
N VAL A 13 50.07 19.55 28.00
CA VAL A 13 48.97 19.13 28.87
C VAL A 13 47.69 19.86 28.49
N SER A 14 47.73 21.18 28.27
CA SER A 14 46.54 21.95 27.87
C SER A 14 45.97 21.47 26.53
N LEU A 15 46.83 21.20 25.54
CA LEU A 15 46.44 20.69 24.23
C LEU A 15 45.85 19.28 24.32
N LEU A 16 46.46 18.38 25.10
CA LEU A 16 45.95 17.03 25.32
C LEU A 16 44.59 17.05 26.04
N THR A 17 44.42 17.95 27.01
CA THR A 17 43.15 18.11 27.73
C THR A 17 42.06 18.64 26.80
N PHE A 18 42.39 19.60 25.94
CA PHE A 18 41.47 20.12 24.92
C PHE A 18 41.08 19.06 23.89
N LEU A 19 42.04 18.26 23.41
CA LEU A 19 41.78 17.13 22.51
C LEU A 19 40.91 16.05 23.18
N LEU A 20 41.16 15.74 24.45
CA LEU A 20 40.32 14.82 25.23
C LEU A 20 38.89 15.35 25.38
N LEU A 21 38.72 16.65 25.61
CA LEU A 21 37.40 17.28 25.68
C LEU A 21 36.70 17.27 24.31
N LEU A 22 37.42 17.51 23.21
CA LEU A 22 36.87 17.42 21.86
C LEU A 22 36.49 15.99 21.49
N ILE A 23 37.31 15.00 21.84
CA ILE A 23 37.00 13.57 21.62
C ILE A 23 35.81 13.18 22.51
N SER A 24 35.77 13.61 23.77
CA SER A 24 34.62 13.35 24.65
C SER A 24 33.35 14.02 24.15
N ALA A 25 33.41 15.25 23.63
CA ALA A 25 32.27 15.94 23.05
C ALA A 25 31.83 15.26 21.74
N SER A 26 32.78 14.89 20.88
CA SER A 26 32.53 14.14 19.65
C SER A 26 31.94 12.77 19.94
N LEU A 27 32.42 12.05 20.95
CA LEU A 27 31.87 10.78 21.39
C LEU A 27 30.52 10.96 22.05
N SER A 28 30.28 12.05 22.78
CA SER A 28 28.96 12.36 23.36
C SER A 28 27.93 12.82 22.32
N LEU A 29 28.38 13.37 21.18
CA LEU A 29 27.58 13.70 20.01
C LEU A 29 27.41 12.49 19.07
N SER A 30 28.38 11.56 19.05
CA SER A 30 28.39 10.33 18.24
C SER A 30 27.75 9.14 18.94
N HIS A 31 27.69 9.12 20.27
CA HIS A 31 26.67 8.37 20.98
C HIS A 31 25.38 9.09 20.66
N GLY A 32 24.79 8.70 19.52
CA GLY A 32 23.46 9.12 19.15
C GLY A 32 22.62 9.03 20.42
N HIS A 33 21.98 10.14 20.78
CA HIS A 33 20.80 10.00 21.60
C HIS A 33 19.94 9.00 20.83
N HIS A 34 19.95 7.73 21.24
CA HIS A 34 18.84 6.85 20.99
C HIS A 34 17.65 7.70 21.44
N PRO A 35 16.76 8.12 20.53
CA PRO A 35 15.62 8.90 20.94
C PRO A 35 14.96 8.07 22.03
N THR A 36 15.04 8.59 23.27
CA THR A 36 14.40 7.98 24.42
C THR A 36 13.00 7.66 23.97
N ALA A 37 12.64 6.36 24.06
CA ALA A 37 11.37 5.82 23.59
C ALA A 37 10.30 6.88 23.78
N VAL A 38 9.77 7.36 22.65
CA VAL A 38 8.80 8.46 22.65
C VAL A 38 7.70 8.05 23.64
N PRO A 39 7.40 8.86 24.68
CA PRO A 39 6.45 8.45 25.69
C PRO A 39 5.13 8.06 25.02
N LEU A 40 4.52 6.95 25.45
CA LEU A 40 3.10 6.71 25.20
C LEU A 40 2.35 7.97 25.66
N GLY A 41 1.87 8.78 24.71
CA GLY A 41 1.31 10.11 25.00
C GLY A 41 1.77 11.24 24.05
N VAL A 42 2.17 10.93 22.82
CA VAL A 42 2.40 11.96 21.81
C VAL A 42 1.06 12.57 21.41
N THR A 43 0.85 13.83 21.79
CA THR A 43 -0.30 14.60 21.30
C THR A 43 -0.04 15.08 19.88
N LYS A 44 -1.08 15.32 19.09
CA LYS A 44 -1.00 15.88 17.73
C LYS A 44 -0.12 17.15 17.61
N ASP A 45 0.07 17.91 18.68
CA ASP A 45 0.84 19.17 18.71
C ASP A 45 2.28 19.02 19.23
N THR A 46 2.69 17.79 19.58
CA THR A 46 4.05 17.52 20.02
C THR A 46 5.06 17.90 18.93
N ARG A 47 5.97 18.83 19.25
CA ARG A 47 7.07 19.18 18.34
C ARG A 47 8.15 18.10 18.37
N LEU A 48 8.44 17.58 17.20
CA LEU A 48 9.51 16.64 16.91
C LEU A 48 10.56 17.35 16.03
N SER A 49 11.78 16.84 15.97
CA SER A 49 12.81 17.40 15.09
C SER A 49 13.62 16.29 14.46
N ASN A 50 13.87 16.40 13.16
CA ASN A 50 14.79 15.51 12.44
C ASN A 50 16.25 16.04 12.46
N GLY A 51 16.51 17.10 13.23
CA GLY A 51 17.81 17.78 13.33
C GLY A 51 17.97 18.99 12.40
N THR A 52 17.13 19.13 11.37
CA THR A 52 17.16 20.28 10.44
C THR A 52 15.83 21.06 10.41
N HIS A 53 14.71 20.36 10.56
CA HIS A 53 13.37 20.91 10.54
C HIS A 53 12.55 20.37 11.71
N ASP A 54 11.58 21.17 12.13
CA ASP A 54 10.55 20.72 13.08
C ASP A 54 9.48 19.90 12.36
N TYR A 55 8.93 18.92 13.05
CA TYR A 55 7.84 18.04 12.65
C TYR A 55 6.79 17.98 13.75
N LYS A 56 5.61 17.49 13.38
CA LYS A 56 4.58 17.01 14.29
C LYS A 56 4.40 15.51 14.08
N PRO A 57 3.66 14.81 14.94
CA PRO A 57 3.37 13.40 14.72
C PRO A 57 2.61 13.26 13.41
N THR A 58 3.13 12.39 12.54
CA THR A 58 2.59 12.16 11.20
C THR A 58 2.43 10.67 10.98
N THR A 59 1.31 10.28 10.39
CA THR A 59 0.99 8.90 10.02
C THR A 59 0.72 8.81 8.52
N LEU A 60 1.45 7.91 7.87
CA LEU A 60 1.24 7.47 6.50
C LEU A 60 0.39 6.19 6.52
N LEU A 61 -0.75 6.20 5.85
CA LEU A 61 -1.58 5.03 5.60
C LEU A 61 -1.50 4.68 4.11
N ILE A 62 -0.93 3.52 3.78
CA ILE A 62 -0.74 3.08 2.41
C ILE A 62 -1.54 1.80 2.20
N SER A 63 -2.46 1.82 1.24
CA SER A 63 -3.22 0.64 0.83
C SER A 63 -2.63 0.04 -0.45
N LEU A 64 -2.30 -1.26 -0.38
CA LEU A 64 -1.90 -2.08 -1.52
C LEU A 64 -3.09 -2.95 -1.92
N ASP A 65 -3.85 -2.51 -2.92
CA ASP A 65 -5.11 -3.18 -3.32
C ASP A 65 -4.88 -4.64 -3.69
N GLY A 66 -5.72 -5.55 -3.16
CA GLY A 66 -5.67 -6.98 -3.47
C GLY A 66 -4.40 -7.70 -3.00
N PHE A 67 -3.58 -7.07 -2.16
CA PHE A 67 -2.39 -7.71 -1.59
C PHE A 67 -2.79 -8.76 -0.54
N ARG A 68 -2.92 -10.00 -0.98
CA ARG A 68 -3.30 -11.15 -0.14
C ARG A 68 -2.24 -11.45 0.93
N ALA A 69 -2.67 -11.83 2.12
CA ALA A 69 -1.78 -12.01 3.27
C ALA A 69 -0.58 -12.94 3.02
N ASP A 70 -0.79 -14.07 2.33
CA ASP A 70 0.24 -15.07 2.00
C ASP A 70 1.25 -14.59 0.94
N PHE A 71 1.02 -13.44 0.30
CA PHE A 71 1.99 -12.88 -0.66
C PHE A 71 3.26 -12.40 0.05
N LEU A 72 3.18 -12.04 1.34
CA LEU A 72 4.32 -11.66 2.15
C LEU A 72 5.35 -12.81 2.29
N ASP A 73 4.88 -14.05 2.22
CA ASP A 73 5.70 -15.26 2.37
C ASP A 73 6.38 -15.70 1.06
N ARG A 74 6.12 -15.01 -0.06
CA ARG A 74 6.60 -15.41 -1.40
C ARG A 74 8.05 -15.01 -1.71
N ALA A 75 8.75 -14.38 -0.76
CA ALA A 75 10.11 -13.85 -0.94
C ALA A 75 10.26 -12.89 -2.15
N VAL A 76 9.18 -12.19 -2.53
CA VAL A 76 9.17 -11.20 -3.63
C VAL A 76 8.88 -9.78 -3.15
N SER A 77 8.69 -9.58 -1.84
CA SER A 77 8.50 -8.27 -1.20
C SER A 77 9.47 -8.08 -0.01
N PRO A 78 10.79 -8.09 -0.23
CA PRO A 78 11.79 -8.01 0.83
C PRO A 78 11.72 -6.71 1.65
N GLY A 79 11.36 -5.57 1.05
CA GLY A 79 11.21 -4.30 1.76
C GLY A 79 10.06 -4.32 2.77
N LEU A 80 8.89 -4.80 2.34
CA LEU A 80 7.71 -4.98 3.20
C LEU A 80 7.97 -6.05 4.27
N ALA A 81 8.63 -7.15 3.92
CA ALA A 81 9.04 -8.19 4.87
C ALA A 81 10.01 -7.63 5.92
N ALA A 82 11.00 -6.82 5.52
CA ALA A 82 11.91 -6.16 6.45
C ALA A 82 11.18 -5.16 7.38
N MET A 83 10.16 -4.46 6.86
CA MET A 83 9.31 -3.60 7.68
C MET A 83 8.52 -4.41 8.71
N ALA A 84 7.94 -5.55 8.33
CA ALA A 84 7.24 -6.45 9.25
C ALA A 84 8.18 -7.03 10.31
N ASN A 85 9.37 -7.50 9.90
CA ASN A 85 10.38 -8.09 10.79
C ASN A 85 11.02 -7.09 11.77
N SER A 86 10.83 -5.78 11.57
CA SER A 86 11.35 -4.72 12.44
C SER A 86 10.28 -3.75 12.93
N GLY A 87 9.01 -4.17 12.85
CA GLY A 87 7.83 -3.38 13.19
C GLY A 87 6.74 -4.22 13.84
N LEU A 88 5.50 -3.81 13.66
CA LEU A 88 4.31 -4.53 14.08
C LEU A 88 3.66 -5.15 12.84
N SER A 89 3.30 -6.43 12.87
CA SER A 89 2.46 -7.04 11.83
C SER A 89 1.36 -7.88 12.45
N SER A 90 0.23 -8.01 11.77
CA SER A 90 -0.79 -9.01 12.13
C SER A 90 -0.51 -10.32 11.40
N ARG A 91 -0.99 -11.46 11.92
CA ARG A 91 -1.05 -12.70 11.11
C ARG A 91 -1.75 -12.47 9.77
N TRP A 92 -2.85 -11.74 9.82
CA TRP A 92 -3.56 -11.15 8.69
C TRP A 92 -4.59 -10.15 9.21
N LEU A 93 -5.09 -9.34 8.30
CA LEU A 93 -6.26 -8.52 8.50
C LEU A 93 -7.48 -9.23 7.89
N THR A 94 -8.61 -9.23 8.59
CA THR A 94 -9.89 -9.75 8.10
C THR A 94 -10.69 -8.62 7.46
N PRO A 95 -11.01 -8.68 6.15
CA PRO A 95 -11.86 -7.68 5.53
C PRO A 95 -13.30 -7.71 6.09
N ALA A 96 -14.05 -6.64 5.89
CA ALA A 96 -15.50 -6.67 5.98
C ALA A 96 -16.10 -7.45 4.80
N PHE A 97 -17.30 -7.98 4.98
CA PHE A 97 -18.04 -8.63 3.90
C PHE A 97 -18.94 -7.60 3.18
N PRO A 98 -19.03 -7.62 1.84
CA PRO A 98 -18.24 -8.43 0.92
C PRO A 98 -16.78 -7.95 0.85
N SER A 99 -15.85 -8.86 0.56
CA SER A 99 -14.41 -8.56 0.48
C SER A 99 -14.01 -7.89 -0.85
N VAL A 100 -14.67 -6.77 -1.16
CA VAL A 100 -14.46 -5.95 -2.38
C VAL A 100 -13.95 -4.55 -2.05
N THR A 101 -13.38 -3.90 -3.07
CA THR A 101 -12.52 -2.73 -2.94
C THR A 101 -13.13 -1.54 -2.21
N PHE A 102 -14.23 -0.99 -2.73
CA PHE A 102 -14.79 0.25 -2.19
C PHE A 102 -15.36 0.10 -0.78
N PRO A 103 -16.15 -0.95 -0.46
CA PRO A 103 -16.59 -1.21 0.89
C PRO A 103 -15.43 -1.32 1.88
N ASN A 104 -14.37 -2.04 1.55
CA ASN A 104 -13.27 -2.28 2.48
C ASN A 104 -12.33 -1.08 2.63
N HIS A 105 -12.02 -0.36 1.54
CA HIS A 105 -11.28 0.90 1.64
C HIS A 105 -12.04 1.95 2.45
N TRP A 106 -13.37 1.99 2.34
CA TRP A 106 -14.21 2.87 3.15
C TRP A 106 -14.30 2.40 4.60
N THR A 107 -14.41 1.09 4.85
CA THR A 107 -14.34 0.49 6.19
C THR A 107 -13.03 0.86 6.90
N ILE A 108 -11.87 0.78 6.21
CA ILE A 108 -10.57 1.14 6.78
C ILE A 108 -10.56 2.59 7.29
N VAL A 109 -11.11 3.52 6.52
CA VAL A 109 -11.04 4.96 6.84
C VAL A 109 -12.23 5.47 7.64
N THR A 110 -13.29 4.69 7.85
CA THR A 110 -14.43 5.07 8.72
C THR A 110 -14.50 4.24 9.99
N GLY A 111 -13.88 3.06 9.99
CA GLY A 111 -14.02 2.06 11.04
C GLY A 111 -15.41 1.43 11.10
N LEU A 112 -16.24 1.60 10.08
CA LEU A 112 -17.63 1.12 10.05
C LEU A 112 -17.79 -0.09 9.13
N TYR A 113 -18.75 -0.97 9.42
CA TYR A 113 -19.16 -2.02 8.47
C TYR A 113 -19.88 -1.44 7.24
N PRO A 114 -19.88 -2.17 6.11
CA PRO A 114 -20.63 -1.79 4.91
C PRO A 114 -22.10 -1.45 5.14
N GLU A 115 -22.80 -2.20 5.98
CA GLU A 115 -24.19 -1.90 6.32
C GLU A 115 -24.37 -0.54 7.03
N SER A 116 -23.34 -0.06 7.74
CA SER A 116 -23.39 1.20 8.49
C SER A 116 -22.95 2.40 7.67
N HIS A 117 -21.87 2.27 6.88
CA HIS A 117 -21.35 3.38 6.08
C HIS A 117 -21.99 3.51 4.70
N GLY A 118 -22.78 2.51 4.27
CA GLY A 118 -23.65 2.62 3.11
C GLY A 118 -23.04 2.25 1.76
N ILE A 119 -21.71 2.13 1.65
CA ILE A 119 -21.04 1.52 0.50
C ILE A 119 -21.04 -0.01 0.65
N VAL A 120 -22.03 -0.69 0.07
CA VAL A 120 -22.30 -2.12 0.31
C VAL A 120 -21.74 -3.06 -0.77
N GLY A 121 -21.22 -2.49 -1.85
CA GLY A 121 -20.59 -3.20 -2.96
C GLY A 121 -19.93 -2.21 -3.92
N ASN A 122 -19.30 -2.72 -4.97
CA ASN A 122 -18.78 -1.89 -6.06
C ASN A 122 -19.89 -1.45 -7.04
N SER A 123 -21.01 -2.18 -7.05
CA SER A 123 -22.26 -1.83 -7.73
C SER A 123 -23.45 -2.19 -6.85
N PHE A 124 -24.44 -1.31 -6.73
CA PHE A 124 -25.70 -1.60 -6.03
C PHE A 124 -26.78 -0.55 -6.34
N TRP A 125 -28.04 -0.96 -6.21
CA TRP A 125 -29.19 -0.06 -6.27
C TRP A 125 -29.60 0.47 -4.88
N ASP A 126 -29.85 1.79 -4.78
CA ASP A 126 -30.47 2.40 -3.61
C ASP A 126 -31.97 2.66 -3.88
N PRO A 127 -32.89 1.97 -3.18
CA PRO A 127 -34.32 2.10 -3.41
C PRO A 127 -34.92 3.42 -2.89
N VAL A 128 -34.18 4.19 -2.08
CA VAL A 128 -34.62 5.50 -1.58
C VAL A 128 -34.20 6.61 -2.56
N LEU A 129 -33.00 6.51 -3.11
CA LEU A 129 -32.50 7.45 -4.11
C LEU A 129 -33.01 7.16 -5.52
N GLU A 130 -33.50 5.94 -5.75
CA GLU A 130 -33.86 5.41 -7.07
C GLU A 130 -32.69 5.57 -8.06
N GLN A 131 -31.49 5.25 -7.60
CA GLN A 131 -30.25 5.40 -8.34
C GLN A 131 -29.34 4.19 -8.12
N GLU A 132 -28.52 3.92 -9.13
CA GLU A 132 -27.48 2.91 -9.08
C GLU A 132 -26.14 3.56 -8.74
N PHE A 133 -25.45 3.00 -7.75
CA PHE A 133 -24.05 3.28 -7.50
C PHE A 133 -23.19 2.39 -8.39
N PHE A 134 -22.18 2.97 -9.04
CA PHE A 134 -21.18 2.21 -9.80
C PHE A 134 -19.79 2.83 -9.63
N TYR A 135 -18.88 2.10 -8.99
CA TYR A 135 -17.65 2.66 -8.42
C TYR A 135 -16.72 3.37 -9.43
N THR A 136 -16.64 2.87 -10.67
CA THR A 136 -15.79 3.45 -11.74
C THR A 136 -16.46 4.57 -12.52
N ASP A 137 -17.71 4.91 -12.21
CA ASP A 137 -18.44 6.00 -12.85
C ASP A 137 -18.59 7.18 -11.87
N PRO A 138 -17.76 8.23 -11.99
CA PRO A 138 -17.84 9.39 -11.11
C PRO A 138 -19.22 10.06 -11.08
N ALA A 139 -19.98 9.98 -12.18
CA ALA A 139 -21.33 10.54 -12.26
C ALA A 139 -22.35 9.71 -11.47
N ARG A 140 -21.98 8.52 -10.99
CA ARG A 140 -22.78 7.64 -10.13
C ARG A 140 -22.10 7.25 -8.81
N SER A 141 -20.87 7.69 -8.55
CA SER A 141 -20.12 7.31 -7.34
C SER A 141 -19.64 8.45 -6.46
N LEU A 142 -19.50 9.69 -6.95
CA LEU A 142 -18.96 10.81 -6.14
C LEU A 142 -20.00 11.59 -5.34
N GLN A 143 -21.28 11.31 -5.53
CA GLN A 143 -22.36 12.02 -4.82
C GLN A 143 -22.30 11.70 -3.33
N ARG A 144 -22.40 12.74 -2.50
CA ARG A 144 -22.27 12.63 -1.03
C ARG A 144 -23.28 11.67 -0.40
N GLU A 145 -24.44 11.49 -1.02
CA GLU A 145 -25.54 10.67 -0.52
C GLU A 145 -25.13 9.19 -0.37
N TRP A 146 -24.15 8.74 -1.15
CA TRP A 146 -23.61 7.38 -1.05
C TRP A 146 -22.77 7.16 0.21
N TRP A 147 -22.04 8.19 0.65
CA TRP A 147 -20.93 8.03 1.58
C TRP A 147 -21.33 8.41 3.00
N GLY A 148 -21.76 7.41 3.77
CA GLY A 148 -22.02 7.55 5.20
C GLY A 148 -20.75 7.45 6.06
N GLY A 149 -20.86 7.83 7.33
CA GLY A 149 -19.76 7.83 8.28
C GLY A 149 -18.87 9.08 8.20
N GLU A 150 -17.88 9.15 9.09
CA GLU A 150 -16.85 10.22 9.12
C GLU A 150 -15.51 9.57 8.77
N PRO A 151 -14.92 9.84 7.58
CA PRO A 151 -13.65 9.24 7.22
C PRO A 151 -12.47 9.90 7.95
N LEU A 152 -11.33 9.22 8.03
CA LEU A 152 -10.13 9.62 8.77
C LEU A 152 -9.66 11.04 8.45
N TRP A 153 -9.72 11.47 7.19
CA TRP A 153 -9.35 12.83 6.80
C TRP A 153 -10.31 13.88 7.37
N VAL A 154 -11.62 13.62 7.43
CA VAL A 154 -12.57 14.52 8.12
C VAL A 154 -12.30 14.53 9.62
N THR A 155 -12.08 13.36 10.23
CA THR A 155 -11.72 13.23 11.65
C THR A 155 -10.46 14.03 11.99
N ALA A 156 -9.47 14.00 11.10
CA ALA A 156 -8.21 14.72 11.18
C ALA A 156 -8.42 16.25 11.06
N GLU A 157 -9.03 16.72 9.97
CA GLU A 157 -9.21 18.15 9.69
C GLU A 157 -10.08 18.83 10.75
N ARG A 158 -11.15 18.17 11.22
CA ARG A 158 -12.00 18.65 12.33
C ARG A 158 -11.21 18.88 13.61
N GLN A 159 -10.15 18.09 13.82
CA GLN A 159 -9.26 18.21 14.97
C GLN A 159 -8.04 19.08 14.66
N GLY A 160 -8.07 19.88 13.59
CA GLY A 160 -7.05 20.88 13.28
C GLY A 160 -5.72 20.28 12.82
N ILE A 161 -5.72 19.06 12.28
CA ILE A 161 -4.55 18.47 11.63
C ILE A 161 -4.81 18.35 10.13
N LYS A 162 -3.85 18.81 9.32
CA LYS A 162 -3.94 18.78 7.86
C LYS A 162 -3.84 17.34 7.35
N SER A 163 -4.67 17.02 6.38
CA SER A 163 -4.69 15.73 5.69
C SER A 163 -4.25 15.86 4.22
N ALA A 164 -3.55 14.85 3.73
CA ALA A 164 -3.28 14.69 2.31
C ALA A 164 -3.75 13.30 1.86
N VAL A 165 -4.55 13.24 0.81
CA VAL A 165 -5.13 12.00 0.32
C VAL A 165 -4.79 11.84 -1.16
N HIS A 166 -4.06 10.78 -1.46
CA HIS A 166 -3.64 10.42 -2.81
C HIS A 166 -4.47 9.24 -3.31
N MET A 167 -5.53 9.55 -4.05
CA MET A 167 -6.34 8.58 -4.81
C MET A 167 -7.11 7.53 -3.97
N TRP A 168 -7.38 7.80 -2.69
CA TRP A 168 -8.09 6.83 -1.85
C TRP A 168 -9.58 6.71 -2.27
N PRO A 169 -10.16 5.51 -2.38
CA PRO A 169 -11.58 5.34 -2.72
C PRO A 169 -12.52 6.16 -1.81
N GLY A 170 -13.34 7.01 -2.42
CA GLY A 170 -14.27 7.91 -1.71
C GLY A 170 -13.71 9.26 -1.29
N SER A 171 -12.40 9.49 -1.42
CA SER A 171 -11.78 10.78 -1.06
C SER A 171 -12.19 11.95 -1.96
N GLU A 172 -12.62 11.67 -3.20
CA GLU A 172 -13.12 12.67 -4.15
C GLU A 172 -14.62 12.93 -4.01
N ALA A 173 -15.32 12.15 -3.20
CA ALA A 173 -16.74 12.35 -2.98
C ALA A 173 -17.00 13.61 -2.14
N ASN A 174 -18.26 14.06 -2.10
CA ASN A 174 -18.68 15.20 -1.27
C ASN A 174 -17.78 16.43 -1.46
N ASP A 175 -17.52 16.77 -2.73
CA ASP A 175 -16.66 17.88 -3.16
C ASP A 175 -15.25 17.86 -2.51
N GLY A 176 -14.72 16.67 -2.24
CA GLY A 176 -13.38 16.47 -1.68
C GLY A 176 -13.28 16.58 -0.15
N TRP A 177 -14.39 16.54 0.58
CA TRP A 177 -14.44 16.47 2.06
C TRP A 177 -13.63 17.55 2.81
N ASP A 178 -13.40 18.71 2.21
CA ASP A 178 -12.50 19.75 2.73
C ASP A 178 -11.07 19.25 3.04
N ILE A 179 -10.60 18.21 2.34
CA ILE A 179 -9.23 17.68 2.48
C ILE A 179 -8.21 18.76 2.10
N SER A 180 -7.19 19.00 2.94
CA SER A 180 -6.18 20.03 2.67
C SER A 180 -5.40 19.80 1.37
N TYR A 181 -5.08 18.55 1.04
CA TYR A 181 -4.42 18.17 -0.21
C TYR A 181 -5.08 16.91 -0.79
N LEU A 182 -5.80 17.04 -1.90
CA LEU A 182 -6.46 15.93 -2.57
C LEU A 182 -5.88 15.75 -3.97
N ASP A 183 -5.37 14.56 -4.25
CA ASP A 183 -5.05 14.14 -5.61
C ASP A 183 -6.11 13.15 -6.09
N HIS A 184 -6.74 13.49 -7.22
CA HIS A 184 -7.79 12.69 -7.87
C HIS A 184 -7.24 11.37 -8.43
N PHE A 185 -8.09 10.35 -8.52
CA PHE A 185 -7.73 9.04 -9.04
C PHE A 185 -7.17 9.13 -10.46
N ASN A 186 -5.97 8.58 -10.64
CA ASN A 186 -5.35 8.39 -11.93
C ASN A 186 -4.69 7.01 -11.97
N GLY A 187 -5.39 6.04 -12.56
CA GLY A 187 -4.91 4.66 -12.70
C GLY A 187 -3.66 4.47 -13.56
N THR A 188 -3.18 5.52 -14.25
CA THR A 188 -1.94 5.49 -15.05
C THR A 188 -0.73 6.06 -14.32
N GLU A 189 -0.91 6.59 -13.10
CA GLU A 189 0.21 7.18 -12.38
C GLU A 189 1.24 6.10 -12.00
N SER A 190 2.52 6.39 -12.29
CA SER A 190 3.60 5.49 -11.95
C SER A 190 3.88 5.45 -10.44
N LEU A 191 4.27 4.28 -9.94
CA LEU A 191 4.65 4.08 -8.54
C LEU A 191 5.72 5.08 -8.06
N LYS A 192 6.69 5.42 -8.92
CA LYS A 192 7.73 6.42 -8.63
C LYS A 192 7.13 7.82 -8.36
N LYS A 193 6.12 8.23 -9.12
CA LYS A 193 5.43 9.51 -8.90
C LYS A 193 4.68 9.51 -7.57
N LYS A 194 4.03 8.41 -7.22
CA LYS A 194 3.36 8.23 -5.92
C LYS A 194 4.35 8.41 -4.76
N THR A 195 5.51 7.76 -4.80
CA THR A 195 6.56 7.93 -3.79
C THR A 195 7.03 9.38 -3.70
N ALA A 196 7.33 10.00 -4.85
CA ALA A 196 7.78 11.40 -4.88
C ALA A 196 6.73 12.33 -4.27
N ARG A 197 5.45 12.13 -4.60
CA ARG A 197 4.33 12.93 -4.11
C ARG A 197 4.18 12.87 -2.59
N ILE A 198 4.29 11.68 -2.00
CA ILE A 198 4.26 11.51 -0.54
C ILE A 198 5.44 12.25 0.11
N LEU A 199 6.65 12.12 -0.44
CA LEU A 199 7.83 12.79 0.09
C LEU A 199 7.76 14.31 -0.06
N GLU A 200 7.20 14.83 -1.15
CA GLU A 200 6.95 16.26 -1.35
C GLU A 200 6.07 16.85 -0.25
N TRP A 201 4.99 16.15 0.14
CA TRP A 201 4.17 16.58 1.26
C TRP A 201 4.92 16.61 2.58
N LEU A 202 5.82 15.64 2.82
CA LEU A 202 6.66 15.60 4.02
C LEU A 202 7.73 16.70 4.05
N ASP A 203 8.08 17.26 2.89
CA ASP A 203 9.04 18.35 2.76
C ASP A 203 8.40 19.74 2.91
N LEU A 204 7.07 19.84 2.96
CA LEU A 204 6.37 21.11 3.18
C LEU A 204 6.78 21.76 4.51
N PRO A 205 6.71 23.10 4.62
CA PRO A 205 6.90 23.81 5.89
C PRO A 205 5.93 23.32 6.98
N LEU A 206 6.33 23.40 8.24
CA LEU A 206 5.58 22.83 9.38
C LEU A 206 4.09 23.22 9.43
N GLN A 207 3.75 24.47 9.10
CA GLN A 207 2.35 24.94 9.13
C GLN A 207 1.48 24.39 7.98
N ASP A 208 2.11 23.98 6.89
CA ASP A 208 1.45 23.48 5.69
C ASP A 208 1.55 21.96 5.58
N ARG A 209 2.50 21.34 6.30
CA ARG A 209 2.76 19.91 6.24
C ARG A 209 1.58 19.09 6.80
N PRO A 210 1.03 18.14 6.03
CA PRO A 210 0.02 17.23 6.53
C PRO A 210 0.56 16.29 7.61
N GLN A 211 -0.26 16.00 8.60
CA GLN A 211 0.01 15.00 9.64
C GLN A 211 -0.62 13.66 9.30
N PHE A 212 -1.74 13.65 8.58
CA PHE A 212 -2.31 12.42 8.05
C PHE A 212 -2.09 12.38 6.53
N ILE A 213 -1.45 11.32 6.05
CA ILE A 213 -1.28 11.08 4.60
C ILE A 213 -1.86 9.70 4.28
N ALA A 214 -2.82 9.63 3.37
CA ALA A 214 -3.38 8.38 2.87
C ALA A 214 -3.03 8.20 1.39
N ALA A 215 -2.57 7.02 0.97
CA ALA A 215 -2.19 6.75 -0.41
C ALA A 215 -2.67 5.37 -0.87
N TYR A 216 -3.18 5.32 -2.10
CA TYR A 216 -3.71 4.12 -2.73
C TYR A 216 -2.84 3.61 -3.89
N VAL A 217 -2.63 2.30 -3.93
CA VAL A 217 -1.81 1.57 -4.91
C VAL A 217 -2.61 0.40 -5.50
N PRO A 218 -3.21 0.55 -6.71
CA PRO A 218 -4.10 -0.44 -7.32
C PRO A 218 -3.39 -1.64 -7.97
N ASN A 219 -2.05 -1.59 -8.07
CA ASN A 219 -1.30 -2.38 -9.04
C ASN A 219 -1.42 -3.90 -8.87
N VAL A 220 -1.42 -4.40 -7.64
CA VAL A 220 -1.47 -5.85 -7.36
C VAL A 220 -2.83 -6.43 -7.73
N ASP A 221 -3.92 -5.76 -7.36
CA ASP A 221 -5.28 -6.14 -7.73
C ASP A 221 -5.49 -6.18 -9.25
N VAL A 222 -5.11 -5.10 -9.96
CA VAL A 222 -5.26 -5.01 -11.43
C VAL A 222 -4.58 -6.19 -12.15
N ILE A 223 -3.35 -6.53 -11.76
CA ILE A 223 -2.61 -7.65 -12.33
C ILE A 223 -3.18 -9.00 -11.84
N GLY A 224 -3.68 -9.04 -10.60
CA GLY A 224 -4.37 -10.19 -10.02
C GLY A 224 -5.63 -10.57 -10.78
N HIS A 225 -6.48 -9.60 -11.17
CA HIS A 225 -7.63 -9.85 -12.05
C HIS A 225 -7.19 -10.35 -13.43
N LYS A 226 -6.21 -9.68 -14.03
CA LYS A 226 -5.78 -9.97 -15.40
C LYS A 226 -5.14 -11.36 -15.54
N PHE A 227 -4.25 -11.72 -14.63
CA PHE A 227 -3.43 -12.91 -14.75
C PHE A 227 -3.65 -13.94 -13.65
N GLY A 228 -4.42 -13.63 -12.61
CA GLY A 228 -4.66 -14.51 -11.47
C GLY A 228 -3.54 -14.45 -10.41
N PRO A 229 -3.86 -14.83 -9.16
CA PRO A 229 -2.99 -14.62 -8.00
C PRO A 229 -1.76 -15.55 -7.89
N ASN A 230 -1.59 -16.49 -8.82
CA ASN A 230 -0.51 -17.50 -8.76
C ASN A 230 0.31 -17.47 -10.05
N THR A 231 0.83 -16.29 -10.41
CA THR A 231 1.57 -16.07 -11.66
C THR A 231 2.87 -15.32 -11.47
N THR A 232 3.78 -15.47 -12.45
CA THR A 232 5.02 -14.70 -12.52
C THR A 232 4.76 -13.21 -12.72
N ASP A 233 3.71 -12.84 -13.46
CA ASP A 233 3.27 -11.46 -13.66
C ASP A 233 2.85 -10.80 -12.35
N LEU A 234 2.08 -11.51 -11.51
CA LEU A 234 1.76 -11.01 -10.18
C LEU A 234 3.02 -10.84 -9.31
N ASN A 235 3.92 -11.83 -9.34
CA ASN A 235 5.18 -11.71 -8.59
C ASN A 235 6.04 -10.53 -9.08
N ALA A 236 6.01 -10.21 -10.38
CA ALA A 236 6.70 -9.05 -10.92
C ALA A 236 6.11 -7.74 -10.38
N VAL A 237 4.78 -7.57 -10.41
CA VAL A 237 4.16 -6.34 -9.88
C VAL A 237 4.32 -6.21 -8.36
N ILE A 238 4.34 -7.32 -7.61
CA ILE A 238 4.64 -7.29 -6.17
C ILE A 238 6.06 -6.74 -5.93
N ARG A 239 7.05 -7.13 -6.73
CA ARG A 239 8.41 -6.55 -6.63
C ARG A 239 8.44 -5.06 -6.94
N GLU A 240 7.64 -4.60 -7.92
CA GLU A 240 7.55 -3.18 -8.24
C GLU A 240 6.93 -2.36 -7.10
N VAL A 241 5.86 -2.87 -6.50
CA VAL A 241 5.22 -2.26 -5.32
C VAL A 241 6.14 -2.29 -4.10
N ASP A 242 6.89 -3.37 -3.90
CA ASP A 242 7.90 -3.45 -2.83
C ASP A 242 9.06 -2.47 -3.05
N ALA A 243 9.50 -2.29 -4.30
CA ALA A 243 10.51 -1.29 -4.65
C ALA A 243 10.00 0.13 -4.36
N MET A 244 8.73 0.42 -4.66
CA MET A 244 8.08 1.70 -4.32
C MET A 244 8.12 1.97 -2.80
N LEU A 245 7.79 0.96 -1.99
CA LEU A 245 7.86 1.06 -0.52
C LEU A 245 9.31 1.21 -0.05
N THR A 246 10.25 0.48 -0.64
CA THR A 246 11.68 0.57 -0.33
C THR A 246 12.23 1.97 -0.63
N ASP A 247 11.86 2.55 -1.77
CA ASP A 247 12.21 3.92 -2.15
C ASP A 247 11.60 4.94 -1.17
N LEU A 248 10.35 4.73 -0.75
CA LEU A 248 9.71 5.57 0.26
C LEU A 248 10.46 5.51 1.60
N LEU A 249 10.75 4.31 2.11
CA LEU A 249 11.50 4.10 3.35
C LEU A 249 12.92 4.70 3.25
N GLY A 250 13.58 4.55 2.10
CA GLY A 250 14.86 5.20 1.81
C GLY A 250 14.75 6.72 1.83
N GLY A 251 13.67 7.28 1.27
CA GLY A 251 13.36 8.71 1.28
C GLY A 251 13.09 9.27 2.67
N LEU A 252 12.42 8.50 3.54
CA LEU A 252 12.23 8.84 4.95
C LEU A 252 13.57 8.81 5.71
N ASN A 253 14.38 7.78 5.49
CA ASN A 253 15.69 7.65 6.12
C ASN A 253 16.64 8.79 5.71
N ALA A 254 16.67 9.16 4.43
CA ALA A 254 17.46 10.28 3.92
C ALA A 254 17.08 11.63 4.56
N ARG A 255 15.83 11.75 5.05
CA ARG A 255 15.31 12.93 5.75
C ARG A 255 15.38 12.79 7.28
N ASN A 256 15.99 11.71 7.80
CA ASN A 256 16.03 11.38 9.22
C ASN A 256 14.61 11.33 9.86
N LEU A 257 13.64 10.76 9.14
CA LEU A 257 12.22 10.68 9.53
C LEU A 257 11.78 9.32 10.05
N THR A 258 12.65 8.30 9.96
CA THR A 258 12.36 6.91 10.37
C THR A 258 11.82 6.80 11.79
N ASP A 259 12.28 7.67 12.70
CA ASP A 259 11.88 7.68 14.11
C ASP A 259 10.77 8.68 14.45
N LEU A 260 10.29 9.44 13.46
CA LEU A 260 9.30 10.52 13.65
C LEU A 260 7.96 10.22 12.99
N ILE A 261 7.97 9.39 11.94
CA ILE A 261 6.81 9.09 11.12
C ILE A 261 6.31 7.68 11.42
N ASN A 262 5.00 7.54 11.60
CA ASN A 262 4.35 6.25 11.57
C ASN A 262 4.00 5.89 10.13
N ILE A 263 4.34 4.69 9.69
CA ILE A 263 3.88 4.12 8.43
C ILE A 263 3.04 2.89 8.73
N ILE A 264 1.86 2.83 8.13
CA ILE A 264 0.91 1.72 8.23
C ILE A 264 0.60 1.30 6.80
N VAL A 265 0.95 0.07 6.45
CA VAL A 265 0.67 -0.57 5.17
C VAL A 265 -0.44 -1.59 5.39
N VAL A 266 -1.50 -1.47 4.61
CA VAL A 266 -2.66 -2.37 4.64
C VAL A 266 -2.97 -2.87 3.24
N SER A 267 -3.84 -3.86 3.16
CA SER A 267 -4.67 -4.10 1.99
C SER A 267 -6.12 -4.20 2.41
N ASP A 268 -7.00 -4.06 1.43
CA ASP A 268 -8.44 -4.08 1.60
C ASP A 268 -9.01 -5.50 1.54
N HIS A 269 -8.49 -6.36 0.68
CA HIS A 269 -8.85 -7.77 0.54
C HIS A 269 -7.72 -8.62 -0.06
N GLY A 270 -7.98 -9.92 -0.19
CA GLY A 270 -7.14 -10.86 -0.92
C GLY A 270 -7.59 -11.08 -2.37
N MET A 271 -7.29 -12.25 -2.93
CA MET A 271 -7.58 -12.60 -4.33
C MET A 271 -7.65 -14.13 -4.50
N ALA A 272 -8.61 -14.63 -5.27
CA ALA A 272 -8.81 -16.06 -5.55
C ALA A 272 -8.76 -16.34 -7.06
N SER A 273 -8.25 -17.49 -7.47
CA SER A 273 -8.24 -17.89 -8.89
C SER A 273 -9.61 -18.37 -9.36
N THR A 274 -9.98 -18.01 -10.57
CA THR A 274 -11.27 -18.33 -11.21
C THR A 274 -11.06 -19.21 -12.44
N SER A 275 -12.15 -19.78 -12.98
CA SER A 275 -12.11 -20.69 -14.13
C SER A 275 -13.48 -20.82 -14.78
N HIS A 276 -13.50 -21.12 -16.09
CA HIS A 276 -14.70 -21.51 -16.84
C HIS A 276 -15.42 -22.75 -16.26
N GLU A 277 -14.67 -23.60 -15.55
CA GLU A 277 -15.22 -24.82 -14.93
C GLU A 277 -15.93 -24.53 -13.60
N ARG A 278 -15.82 -23.29 -13.08
CA ARG A 278 -16.35 -22.89 -11.78
C ARG A 278 -17.34 -21.74 -11.93
N LEU A 279 -18.32 -21.92 -12.80
CA LEU A 279 -19.38 -20.95 -13.07
C LEU A 279 -20.74 -21.51 -12.65
N ILE A 280 -21.57 -20.66 -12.04
CA ILE A 280 -22.95 -20.98 -11.68
C ILE A 280 -23.87 -20.11 -12.53
N TYR A 281 -24.58 -20.76 -13.43
CA TYR A 281 -25.50 -20.13 -14.38
C TYR A 281 -26.85 -19.87 -13.73
N ILE A 282 -27.03 -18.67 -13.17
CA ILE A 282 -28.23 -18.35 -12.41
C ILE A 282 -29.49 -18.27 -13.29
N ASP A 283 -29.32 -17.89 -14.55
CA ASP A 283 -30.36 -17.88 -15.59
C ASP A 283 -30.80 -19.30 -16.03
N GLY A 284 -30.08 -20.34 -15.60
CA GLY A 284 -30.52 -21.74 -15.69
C GLY A 284 -31.38 -22.19 -14.51
N ILE A 285 -31.45 -21.41 -13.43
CA ILE A 285 -32.12 -21.78 -12.17
C ILE A 285 -33.39 -20.94 -11.97
N ILE A 286 -33.31 -19.65 -12.25
CA ILE A 286 -34.44 -18.71 -12.14
C ILE A 286 -34.63 -17.91 -13.43
N ASP A 287 -35.84 -17.39 -13.63
CA ASP A 287 -36.16 -16.48 -14.72
C ASP A 287 -35.65 -15.06 -14.38
N MET A 288 -34.57 -14.65 -15.04
CA MET A 288 -33.95 -13.34 -14.80
C MET A 288 -34.83 -12.16 -15.24
N SER A 289 -35.87 -12.37 -16.06
CA SER A 289 -36.84 -11.31 -16.39
C SER A 289 -37.69 -10.86 -15.20
N LEU A 290 -37.67 -11.61 -14.10
CA LEU A 290 -38.32 -11.26 -12.84
C LEU A 290 -37.46 -10.31 -11.98
N ILE A 291 -36.19 -10.11 -12.34
CA ILE A 291 -35.22 -9.31 -11.60
C ILE A 291 -35.16 -7.90 -12.21
N GLU A 292 -35.39 -6.88 -11.38
CA GLU A 292 -35.35 -5.47 -11.77
C GLU A 292 -33.93 -4.90 -11.68
N HIS A 293 -33.20 -5.25 -10.61
CA HIS A 293 -31.82 -4.84 -10.40
C HIS A 293 -30.97 -5.98 -9.84
N THR A 294 -29.69 -5.97 -10.18
CA THR A 294 -28.65 -6.84 -9.62
C THR A 294 -27.60 -6.00 -8.90
N ASP A 295 -27.13 -6.48 -7.76
CA ASP A 295 -26.10 -5.83 -6.95
C ASP A 295 -24.85 -6.73 -6.88
N GLY A 296 -23.66 -6.13 -6.96
CA GLY A 296 -22.39 -6.82 -6.77
C GLY A 296 -22.02 -7.83 -7.86
N TRP A 297 -20.79 -8.32 -7.74
CA TRP A 297 -20.22 -9.45 -8.48
C TRP A 297 -18.87 -9.79 -7.82
N PRO A 298 -18.41 -11.06 -7.71
CA PRO A 298 -18.92 -12.32 -8.30
C PRO A 298 -20.08 -12.99 -7.56
N LEU A 299 -20.57 -12.36 -6.50
CA LEU A 299 -21.81 -12.68 -5.80
C LEU A 299 -22.93 -11.78 -6.29
N TYR A 300 -24.16 -12.29 -6.32
CA TYR A 300 -25.32 -11.55 -6.82
C TYR A 300 -26.29 -11.24 -5.70
N GLY A 301 -26.53 -9.94 -5.48
CA GLY A 301 -27.74 -9.45 -4.85
C GLY A 301 -28.85 -9.33 -5.88
N LEU A 302 -30.01 -9.91 -5.62
CA LEU A 302 -31.16 -9.92 -6.53
C LEU A 302 -32.28 -9.06 -5.97
N ARG A 303 -32.75 -8.11 -6.78
CA ARG A 303 -33.91 -7.26 -6.48
C ARG A 303 -35.01 -7.56 -7.49
N PRO A 304 -35.98 -8.42 -7.15
CA PRO A 304 -37.07 -8.71 -8.05
C PRO A 304 -38.08 -7.55 -8.10
N TYR A 305 -38.84 -7.47 -9.20
CA TYR A 305 -39.96 -6.51 -9.30
C TYR A 305 -40.96 -6.70 -8.14
N ALA A 306 -41.62 -5.62 -7.73
CA ALA A 306 -42.52 -5.61 -6.57
C ALA A 306 -43.67 -6.64 -6.61
N ASN A 307 -44.08 -7.09 -7.81
CA ASN A 307 -45.13 -8.10 -7.99
C ASN A 307 -44.63 -9.56 -7.94
N VAL A 308 -43.32 -9.78 -7.81
CA VAL A 308 -42.70 -11.10 -7.79
C VAL A 308 -42.61 -11.61 -6.35
N ASN A 309 -42.92 -12.90 -6.16
CA ASN A 309 -42.84 -13.54 -4.84
C ASN A 309 -41.38 -13.88 -4.50
N LEU A 310 -40.76 -13.06 -3.64
CA LEU A 310 -39.40 -13.25 -3.15
C LEU A 310 -39.17 -14.62 -2.49
N THR A 311 -40.13 -15.09 -1.68
CA THR A 311 -40.05 -16.40 -1.01
C THR A 311 -40.00 -17.54 -2.04
N ALA A 312 -40.76 -17.45 -3.12
CA ALA A 312 -40.74 -18.48 -4.17
C ALA A 312 -39.39 -18.51 -4.93
N LEU A 313 -38.78 -17.34 -5.19
CA LEU A 313 -37.43 -17.25 -5.76
C LEU A 313 -36.39 -17.87 -4.82
N TYR A 314 -36.44 -17.51 -3.53
CA TYR A 314 -35.57 -18.08 -2.51
C TYR A 314 -35.72 -19.59 -2.41
N GLU A 315 -36.94 -20.12 -2.34
CA GLU A 315 -37.20 -21.56 -2.26
C GLU A 315 -36.70 -22.31 -3.50
N THR A 316 -36.82 -21.72 -4.69
CA THR A 316 -36.30 -22.29 -5.93
C THR A 316 -34.78 -22.42 -5.87
N LEU A 317 -34.07 -21.32 -5.56
CA LEU A 317 -32.62 -21.32 -5.40
C LEU A 317 -32.16 -22.27 -4.29
N LEU A 318 -32.86 -22.26 -3.15
CA LEU A 318 -32.57 -23.13 -2.01
C LEU A 318 -32.70 -24.62 -2.41
N SER A 319 -33.73 -24.97 -3.16
CA SER A 319 -33.93 -26.33 -3.64
C SER A 319 -32.79 -26.80 -4.55
N GLU A 320 -32.28 -25.91 -5.40
CA GLU A 320 -31.18 -26.21 -6.33
C GLU A 320 -29.86 -26.41 -5.58
N THR A 321 -29.48 -25.51 -4.65
CA THR A 321 -28.26 -25.69 -3.85
C THR A 321 -28.31 -26.96 -2.98
N LEU A 322 -29.50 -27.33 -2.46
CA LEU A 322 -29.67 -28.59 -1.72
C LEU A 322 -29.58 -29.82 -2.63
N ALA A 323 -30.08 -29.74 -3.87
CA ALA A 323 -29.93 -30.80 -4.86
C ALA A 323 -28.46 -30.99 -5.26
N ASP A 324 -27.73 -29.89 -5.46
CA ASP A 324 -26.28 -29.92 -5.68
C ASP A 324 -25.55 -30.55 -4.48
N GLN A 325 -25.97 -30.23 -3.25
CA GLN A 325 -25.39 -30.81 -2.03
C GLN A 325 -25.58 -32.33 -1.97
N ALA A 326 -26.78 -32.82 -2.30
CA ALA A 326 -27.08 -34.26 -2.35
C ALA A 326 -26.24 -35.01 -3.39
N GLN A 327 -25.74 -34.30 -4.40
CA GLN A 327 -24.87 -34.85 -5.44
C GLN A 327 -23.37 -34.61 -5.19
N GLY A 328 -23.01 -33.95 -4.09
CA GLY A 328 -21.62 -33.59 -3.78
C GLY A 328 -21.05 -32.50 -4.70
N ARG A 329 -21.90 -31.63 -5.26
CA ARG A 329 -21.55 -30.56 -6.21
C ARG A 329 -21.90 -29.15 -5.71
N LYS A 330 -22.21 -28.99 -4.41
CA LYS A 330 -22.61 -27.68 -3.86
C LYS A 330 -21.40 -26.76 -3.75
N HIS A 331 -21.48 -25.65 -4.46
CA HIS A 331 -20.45 -24.59 -4.49
C HIS A 331 -21.04 -23.19 -4.34
N TRP A 332 -22.21 -23.07 -3.73
CA TRP A 332 -22.89 -21.80 -3.48
C TRP A 332 -23.99 -21.95 -2.45
N ASP A 333 -24.31 -20.83 -1.81
CA ASP A 333 -25.39 -20.69 -0.85
C ASP A 333 -26.30 -19.51 -1.22
N VAL A 334 -27.52 -19.52 -0.68
CA VAL A 334 -28.51 -18.46 -0.90
C VAL A 334 -29.03 -17.95 0.45
N TYR A 335 -29.15 -16.63 0.55
CA TYR A 335 -29.53 -15.94 1.78
C TYR A 335 -30.58 -14.87 1.53
N LEU A 336 -31.57 -14.79 2.42
CA LEU A 336 -32.47 -13.65 2.56
C LEU A 336 -31.85 -12.67 3.56
N ARG A 337 -31.70 -11.41 3.14
CA ARG A 337 -31.10 -10.34 3.94
C ARG A 337 -31.68 -10.25 5.35
N ASP A 338 -33.01 -10.33 5.43
CA ASP A 338 -33.78 -10.07 6.65
C ASP A 338 -34.07 -11.33 7.48
N GLU A 339 -33.68 -12.52 7.02
CA GLU A 339 -34.05 -13.79 7.68
C GLU A 339 -32.84 -14.63 8.10
N ASN A 340 -31.91 -14.90 7.20
CA ASN A 340 -30.87 -15.91 7.43
C ASN A 340 -29.46 -15.51 6.95
N MET A 341 -29.27 -14.25 6.56
CA MET A 341 -27.95 -13.70 6.31
C MET A 341 -27.03 -13.91 7.52
N PRO A 342 -25.81 -14.45 7.37
CA PRO A 342 -24.90 -14.69 8.48
C PRO A 342 -24.61 -13.43 9.29
N ALA A 343 -25.01 -13.41 10.57
CA ALA A 343 -24.85 -12.24 11.43
C ALA A 343 -23.40 -11.72 11.52
N ARG A 344 -22.40 -12.61 11.41
CA ARG A 344 -20.97 -12.26 11.41
C ARG A 344 -20.53 -11.40 10.21
N TRP A 345 -21.32 -11.36 9.14
CA TRP A 345 -21.00 -10.54 7.98
C TRP A 345 -21.36 -9.07 8.19
N HIS A 346 -22.22 -8.75 9.17
CA HIS A 346 -22.72 -7.39 9.37
C HIS A 346 -23.21 -6.77 8.04
N PHE A 347 -24.06 -7.54 7.35
CA PHE A 347 -24.49 -7.28 5.98
C PHE A 347 -26.00 -7.47 5.81
N SER A 348 -26.79 -6.87 6.70
CA SER A 348 -28.26 -6.92 6.65
C SER A 348 -28.92 -5.56 6.91
N ASN A 349 -28.31 -4.71 7.73
CA ASN A 349 -28.96 -3.50 8.26
C ASN A 349 -28.85 -2.28 7.34
N ASN A 350 -29.06 -2.47 6.03
CA ASN A 350 -29.08 -1.38 5.05
C ASN A 350 -29.97 -1.71 3.85
N ASN A 351 -30.82 -0.76 3.44
CA ASN A 351 -31.74 -0.96 2.30
C ASN A 351 -31.02 -1.06 0.95
N ARG A 352 -29.77 -0.61 0.86
CA ARG A 352 -28.88 -0.78 -0.29
C ARG A 352 -28.38 -2.21 -0.46
N ILE A 353 -28.60 -3.08 0.52
CA ILE A 353 -28.33 -4.51 0.38
C ILE A 353 -29.58 -5.16 -0.22
N ALA A 354 -29.43 -5.88 -1.34
CA ALA A 354 -30.52 -6.61 -1.98
C ALA A 354 -31.20 -7.58 -1.00
N PRO A 355 -32.52 -7.83 -1.14
CA PRO A 355 -33.26 -8.69 -0.22
C PRO A 355 -32.89 -10.18 -0.34
N LEU A 356 -32.32 -10.61 -1.47
CA LEU A 356 -31.92 -11.99 -1.76
C LEU A 356 -30.50 -12.00 -2.30
N TRP A 357 -29.63 -12.85 -1.76
CA TRP A 357 -28.23 -12.97 -2.17
C TRP A 357 -27.88 -14.39 -2.54
N VAL A 358 -27.17 -14.54 -3.65
CA VAL A 358 -26.54 -15.78 -4.09
C VAL A 358 -25.04 -15.61 -3.93
N VAL A 359 -24.45 -16.41 -3.05
CA VAL A 359 -23.05 -16.30 -2.65
C VAL A 359 -22.31 -17.57 -3.08
N PRO A 360 -21.40 -17.49 -4.06
CA PRO A 360 -20.62 -18.64 -4.48
C PRO A 360 -19.52 -18.98 -3.48
N GLU A 361 -19.09 -20.24 -3.49
CA GLU A 361 -17.84 -20.67 -2.86
C GLU A 361 -16.65 -19.93 -3.50
N THR A 362 -15.60 -19.70 -2.72
CA THR A 362 -14.44 -18.94 -3.19
C THR A 362 -13.83 -19.56 -4.44
N GLY A 363 -13.71 -18.76 -5.50
CA GLY A 363 -13.17 -19.18 -6.80
C GLY A 363 -14.22 -19.67 -7.80
N TYR A 364 -15.50 -19.70 -7.40
CA TYR A 364 -16.66 -19.78 -8.30
C TYR A 364 -17.21 -18.38 -8.59
N ALA A 365 -17.92 -18.19 -9.71
CA ALA A 365 -18.63 -16.95 -9.99
C ALA A 365 -20.08 -17.23 -10.39
N ILE A 366 -20.99 -16.34 -9.98
CA ILE A 366 -22.36 -16.31 -10.50
C ILE A 366 -22.34 -15.55 -11.82
N VAL A 367 -22.93 -16.13 -12.86
CA VAL A 367 -23.02 -15.56 -14.21
C VAL A 367 -24.35 -15.92 -14.87
N THR A 368 -24.66 -15.23 -15.95
CA THR A 368 -25.68 -15.58 -16.93
C THR A 368 -25.02 -16.09 -18.22
N ARG A 369 -25.79 -16.75 -19.09
CA ARG A 369 -25.31 -17.17 -20.42
C ARG A 369 -25.07 -15.99 -21.36
N GLU A 370 -25.75 -14.87 -21.13
CA GLU A 370 -25.51 -13.63 -21.87
C GLU A 370 -24.11 -13.06 -21.55
N GLU A 371 -23.73 -13.06 -20.27
CA GLU A 371 -22.39 -12.63 -19.85
C GLU A 371 -21.32 -13.63 -20.27
N TYR A 372 -21.59 -14.94 -20.10
CA TYR A 372 -20.60 -15.98 -20.37
C TYR A 372 -21.20 -17.20 -21.11
N ASP A 373 -21.15 -17.15 -22.44
CA ASP A 373 -21.52 -18.26 -23.32
C ASP A 373 -20.39 -19.30 -23.48
N VAL A 374 -20.57 -20.49 -22.90
CA VAL A 374 -19.65 -21.65 -23.01
C VAL A 374 -19.64 -22.29 -24.40
N ASP A 375 -20.72 -22.14 -25.17
CA ASP A 375 -20.86 -22.76 -26.50
C ASP A 375 -20.27 -21.85 -27.60
N ALA A 376 -19.84 -20.64 -27.26
CA ALA A 376 -19.18 -19.73 -28.16
C ALA A 376 -17.82 -20.30 -28.64
N PRO A 377 -17.61 -20.45 -29.96
CA PRO A 377 -16.39 -21.05 -30.51
C PRO A 377 -15.19 -20.13 -30.21
N SER A 378 -14.29 -20.63 -29.35
CA SER A 378 -13.06 -19.98 -28.88
C SER A 378 -13.26 -18.74 -27.99
N LYS A 379 -13.21 -18.94 -26.67
CA LYS A 379 -12.75 -17.89 -25.76
C LYS A 379 -11.64 -18.49 -24.92
N GLY A 380 -10.46 -17.85 -24.95
CA GLY A 380 -9.21 -18.39 -24.43
C GLY A 380 -9.23 -18.71 -22.93
N ARG A 381 -8.46 -17.96 -22.14
CA ARG A 381 -8.48 -18.10 -20.68
C ARG A 381 -9.75 -17.42 -20.13
N TYR A 382 -10.28 -17.91 -19.00
CA TYR A 382 -11.33 -17.17 -18.28
C TYR A 382 -10.80 -15.83 -17.81
N GLU A 383 -11.57 -14.79 -18.10
CA GLU A 383 -11.28 -13.44 -17.68
C GLU A 383 -12.49 -12.90 -16.92
N PRO A 384 -12.26 -12.31 -15.73
CA PRO A 384 -10.98 -12.16 -15.04
C PRO A 384 -10.49 -13.49 -14.45
N ALA A 385 -9.17 -13.65 -14.40
CA ALA A 385 -8.47 -14.85 -13.92
C ALA A 385 -8.26 -14.88 -12.39
N GLY A 386 -8.44 -13.73 -11.75
CA GLY A 386 -8.54 -13.58 -10.31
C GLY A 386 -9.84 -12.85 -9.97
N LEU A 387 -10.47 -13.20 -8.85
CA LEU A 387 -11.59 -12.46 -8.26
C LEU A 387 -11.51 -12.42 -6.75
N HIS A 388 -12.26 -11.49 -6.15
CA HIS A 388 -12.43 -11.33 -4.72
C HIS A 388 -13.90 -10.98 -4.43
N GLY A 389 -14.25 -10.68 -3.18
CA GLY A 389 -15.63 -10.40 -2.76
C GLY A 389 -16.28 -11.49 -1.95
N TYR A 390 -15.70 -12.69 -1.92
CA TYR A 390 -16.18 -13.86 -1.19
C TYR A 390 -16.21 -13.66 0.34
N ASP A 391 -16.61 -14.74 1.03
CA ASP A 391 -16.58 -14.84 2.48
C ASP A 391 -15.26 -14.30 3.08
N ASN A 392 -15.41 -13.30 3.94
CA ASN A 392 -14.31 -12.54 4.50
C ASN A 392 -13.40 -13.34 5.44
N LEU A 393 -13.83 -14.53 5.90
CA LEU A 393 -12.99 -15.44 6.67
C LEU A 393 -12.20 -16.43 5.81
N HIS A 394 -12.48 -16.51 4.51
CA HIS A 394 -11.76 -17.42 3.62
C HIS A 394 -10.28 -17.02 3.56
N PRO A 395 -9.32 -17.95 3.67
CA PRO A 395 -7.89 -17.63 3.67
C PRO A 395 -7.44 -16.81 2.46
N LEU A 396 -8.06 -17.02 1.29
CA LEU A 396 -7.73 -16.28 0.09
C LEU A 396 -8.21 -14.82 0.09
N MET A 397 -9.11 -14.42 1.00
CA MET A 397 -9.61 -13.05 1.15
C MET A 397 -8.86 -12.25 2.22
N ARG A 398 -7.95 -12.89 2.96
CA ARG A 398 -7.15 -12.25 4.00
C ARG A 398 -6.26 -11.15 3.43
N ALA A 399 -6.24 -10.03 4.13
CA ALA A 399 -5.44 -8.85 3.80
C ALA A 399 -4.21 -8.74 4.71
N ILE A 400 -3.32 -7.80 4.41
CA ILE A 400 -2.13 -7.49 5.23
C ILE A 400 -2.38 -6.31 6.18
N PHE A 401 -1.65 -6.33 7.28
CA PHE A 401 -1.39 -5.15 8.11
C PHE A 401 0.07 -5.19 8.58
N VAL A 402 0.83 -4.15 8.25
CA VAL A 402 2.21 -3.95 8.68
C VAL A 402 2.37 -2.50 9.10
N ALA A 403 2.84 -2.24 10.31
CA ALA A 403 3.02 -0.91 10.86
C ALA A 403 4.42 -0.72 11.44
N LYS A 404 4.98 0.47 11.28
CA LYS A 404 6.27 0.83 11.85
C LYS A 404 6.30 2.32 12.18
N GLY A 405 6.76 2.65 13.38
CA GLY A 405 6.97 4.04 13.77
C GLY A 405 7.01 4.23 15.28
N PRO A 406 7.20 5.48 15.75
CA PRO A 406 7.27 5.80 17.17
C PRO A 406 6.01 5.40 17.95
N ALA A 407 4.82 5.42 17.34
CA ALA A 407 3.58 5.02 18.00
C ALA A 407 3.57 3.52 18.38
N PHE A 408 4.23 2.68 17.58
CA PHE A 408 4.24 1.22 17.77
C PHE A 408 5.48 0.71 18.51
N ARG A 409 6.51 1.55 18.68
CA ARG A 409 7.82 1.16 19.21
C ARG A 409 7.77 0.51 20.60
N HIS A 410 6.80 0.89 21.42
CA HIS A 410 6.62 0.29 22.75
C HIS A 410 6.18 -1.18 22.72
N LEU A 411 5.70 -1.67 21.57
CA LEU A 411 5.30 -3.06 21.35
C LEU A 411 6.45 -3.91 20.83
N TYR A 412 7.51 -3.31 20.29
CA TYR A 412 8.59 -4.07 19.68
C TYR A 412 9.34 -4.91 20.71
N GLY A 413 9.75 -6.10 20.30
CA GLY A 413 10.62 -6.94 21.10
C GLY A 413 12.01 -6.29 21.24
N LYS A 414 12.70 -6.58 22.34
CA LYS A 414 14.14 -6.31 22.48
C LYS A 414 14.91 -7.58 22.15
N GLY A 415 15.73 -7.55 21.10
CA GLY A 415 16.55 -8.70 20.71
C GLY A 415 17.71 -8.33 19.78
N ARG A 416 18.57 -9.29 19.48
CA ARG A 416 19.70 -9.10 18.56
C ARG A 416 19.21 -9.14 17.12
N ARG A 417 19.61 -8.15 16.31
CA ARG A 417 19.37 -8.18 14.86
C ARG A 417 20.11 -9.36 14.23
N ARG A 418 19.39 -10.18 13.47
CA ARG A 418 19.96 -11.18 12.56
C ARG A 418 19.76 -10.69 11.12
N ALA A 419 20.85 -10.60 10.37
CA ALA A 419 20.82 -10.33 8.93
C ALA A 419 21.70 -11.39 8.26
N MET A 420 21.21 -12.05 7.21
CA MET A 420 21.93 -13.13 6.50
C MET A 420 22.53 -14.20 7.45
N GLY A 421 21.75 -14.62 8.45
CA GLY A 421 22.16 -15.67 9.40
C GLY A 421 23.31 -15.33 10.36
N LEU A 422 23.86 -14.10 10.32
CA LEU A 422 24.93 -13.67 11.22
C LEU A 422 24.36 -12.82 12.37
N ASP A 423 24.80 -13.15 13.60
CA ASP A 423 24.50 -12.34 14.80
C ASP A 423 25.29 -11.03 14.71
N MET A 424 24.59 -9.92 14.45
CA MET A 424 25.20 -8.61 14.26
C MET A 424 25.49 -7.89 15.59
N GLY A 425 25.20 -8.51 16.74
CA GLY A 425 25.63 -8.04 18.07
C GLY A 425 24.98 -6.75 18.58
N GLU A 426 24.27 -5.99 17.74
CA GLU A 426 23.51 -4.80 18.16
C GLU A 426 22.10 -5.20 18.63
N GLU A 427 21.76 -4.83 19.87
CA GLU A 427 20.37 -4.83 20.34
C GLU A 427 19.58 -3.83 19.50
N GLY A 428 18.54 -4.29 18.82
CA GLY A 428 17.65 -3.47 18.02
C GLY A 428 16.19 -3.88 18.20
N ASP A 429 15.30 -3.01 17.71
CA ASP A 429 13.86 -3.31 17.65
C ASP A 429 13.65 -4.60 16.83
N VAL A 430 13.09 -5.62 17.48
CA VAL A 430 12.67 -6.87 16.84
C VAL A 430 11.17 -6.79 16.59
N GLY A 431 10.76 -7.10 15.36
CA GLY A 431 9.36 -7.05 14.98
C GLY A 431 8.50 -8.01 15.78
N ILE A 432 7.22 -7.68 15.90
CA ILE A 432 6.25 -8.45 16.67
C ILE A 432 5.03 -8.76 15.82
N VAL A 433 4.58 -10.01 15.92
CA VAL A 433 3.36 -10.47 15.26
C VAL A 433 2.23 -10.47 16.27
N VAL A 434 1.09 -9.91 15.89
CA VAL A 434 -0.13 -9.87 16.70
C VAL A 434 -1.24 -10.72 16.08
N GLU A 435 -2.24 -11.04 16.90
CA GLU A 435 -3.45 -11.72 16.46
C GLU A 435 -4.10 -10.96 15.28
N GLU A 436 -4.83 -11.70 14.46
CA GLU A 436 -5.69 -11.17 13.42
C GLU A 436 -6.79 -10.29 13.99
N PHE A 437 -7.18 -9.29 13.22
CA PHE A 437 -8.27 -8.39 13.54
C PHE A 437 -8.91 -7.85 12.26
N GLY A 438 -10.10 -7.24 12.37
CA GLY A 438 -10.82 -6.70 11.23
C GLY A 438 -10.27 -5.37 10.73
N ASN A 439 -10.44 -5.05 9.44
CA ASN A 439 -9.99 -3.74 8.92
C ASN A 439 -10.67 -2.54 9.57
N TRP A 440 -11.86 -2.72 10.14
CA TRP A 440 -12.56 -1.67 10.90
C TRP A 440 -11.77 -1.18 12.13
N GLU A 441 -10.78 -1.95 12.61
CA GLU A 441 -9.87 -1.50 13.69
C GLU A 441 -8.86 -0.45 13.22
N VAL A 442 -8.54 -0.40 11.92
CA VAL A 442 -7.48 0.45 11.36
C VAL A 442 -7.78 1.93 11.57
N HIS A 443 -9.04 2.35 11.48
CA HIS A 443 -9.44 3.73 11.79
C HIS A 443 -8.92 4.16 13.16
N ARG A 444 -9.23 3.39 14.21
CA ARG A 444 -8.81 3.70 15.58
C ARG A 444 -7.30 3.67 15.71
N ILE A 445 -6.63 2.68 15.12
CA ILE A 445 -5.15 2.57 15.13
C ILE A 445 -4.52 3.84 14.54
N VAL A 446 -5.07 4.37 13.43
CA VAL A 446 -4.59 5.62 12.83
C VAL A 446 -4.85 6.81 13.77
N CYS A 447 -6.05 6.95 14.33
CA CYS A 447 -6.37 8.02 15.28
C CYS A 447 -5.40 8.03 16.49
N GLU A 448 -5.16 6.87 17.10
CA GLU A 448 -4.22 6.71 18.21
C GLU A 448 -2.78 7.07 17.80
N SER A 449 -2.35 6.66 16.61
CA SER A 449 -1.01 6.99 16.09
C SER A 449 -0.79 8.49 15.85
N LEU A 450 -1.87 9.23 15.59
CA LEU A 450 -1.88 10.69 15.40
C LEU A 450 -2.11 11.45 16.72
N GLY A 451 -2.50 10.76 17.80
CA GLY A 451 -2.87 11.39 19.06
C GLY A 451 -4.14 12.24 18.97
N ILE A 452 -5.15 11.77 18.21
CA ILE A 452 -6.45 12.42 18.03
C ILE A 452 -7.59 11.49 18.48
N GLY A 453 -8.77 12.06 18.75
CA GLY A 453 -9.97 11.26 19.00
C GLY A 453 -10.54 10.63 17.74
N GLU A 454 -11.42 9.64 17.90
CA GLU A 454 -12.12 8.98 16.81
C GLU A 454 -13.24 9.86 16.19
N ALA A 455 -13.88 9.32 15.14
CA ALA A 455 -15.08 9.84 14.50
C ALA A 455 -16.21 10.11 15.50
N LEU A 456 -17.00 11.17 15.29
CA LEU A 456 -18.08 11.57 16.21
C LEU A 456 -19.20 10.53 16.30
N GLY A 457 -19.42 9.76 15.23
CA GLY A 457 -20.40 8.67 15.18
C GLY A 457 -19.93 7.36 15.83
N GLY A 458 -18.69 7.29 16.31
CA GLY A 458 -18.06 6.06 16.76
C GLY A 458 -17.60 5.17 15.61
N THR A 459 -17.02 4.03 15.97
CA THR A 459 -16.49 3.01 15.05
C THR A 459 -16.91 1.62 15.53
N ASN A 460 -16.76 0.60 14.68
CA ASN A 460 -16.88 -0.81 15.04
C ASN A 460 -15.59 -1.37 15.68
N ALA A 461 -14.58 -0.53 15.94
CA ALA A 461 -13.32 -0.96 16.53
C ALA A 461 -13.50 -1.52 17.95
N THR A 462 -12.89 -2.68 18.19
CA THR A 462 -12.90 -3.44 19.44
C THR A 462 -11.56 -3.41 20.17
N ILE A 463 -10.46 -3.15 19.45
CA ILE A 463 -9.13 -2.96 20.04
C ILE A 463 -9.15 -1.61 20.76
N LYS A 464 -8.99 -1.64 22.08
CA LYS A 464 -9.20 -0.44 22.89
C LYS A 464 -8.19 0.68 22.57
N ASP A 465 -6.92 0.32 22.49
CA ASP A 465 -5.78 1.21 22.28
C ASP A 465 -4.58 0.40 21.72
N LEU A 466 -3.49 1.08 21.36
CA LEU A 466 -2.29 0.42 20.82
C LEU A 466 -1.62 -0.54 21.81
N ALA A 467 -1.88 -0.44 23.12
CA ALA A 467 -1.33 -1.37 24.10
C ALA A 467 -2.19 -2.65 24.24
N ALA A 468 -3.39 -2.67 23.66
CA ALA A 468 -4.33 -3.79 23.73
C ALA A 468 -4.08 -4.88 22.68
N PHE A 469 -3.09 -4.71 21.79
CA PHE A 469 -2.72 -5.77 20.85
C PHE A 469 -2.25 -7.03 21.57
N LYS A 470 -2.73 -8.17 21.10
CA LYS A 470 -2.32 -9.48 21.61
C LYS A 470 -1.23 -10.05 20.74
N VAL A 471 -0.06 -10.23 21.34
CA VAL A 471 1.12 -10.81 20.69
C VAL A 471 0.93 -12.31 20.48
N VAL A 472 1.29 -12.79 19.29
CA VAL A 472 1.35 -14.22 18.96
C VAL A 472 2.77 -14.72 19.26
N PRO A 473 2.96 -15.59 20.27
CA PRO A 473 4.26 -16.20 20.55
C PRO A 473 4.68 -17.12 19.41
N ASP A 474 5.98 -17.19 19.11
CA ASP A 474 6.60 -18.18 18.22
C ASP A 474 5.99 -18.26 16.80
N TRP A 475 5.46 -17.15 16.28
CA TRP A 475 5.16 -17.06 14.85
C TRP A 475 6.48 -17.23 14.08
N PRO A 476 6.56 -18.11 13.06
CA PRO A 476 7.79 -18.31 12.31
C PRO A 476 8.21 -16.97 11.71
N VAL A 477 9.23 -16.36 12.33
CA VAL A 477 9.93 -15.22 11.74
C VAL A 477 10.59 -15.79 10.50
N ILE A 478 10.35 -15.15 9.36
CA ILE A 478 10.89 -15.53 8.04
C ILE A 478 12.36 -15.90 8.22
N GLU A 479 12.66 -17.21 8.24
CA GLU A 479 14.02 -17.69 8.13
C GLU A 479 14.37 -17.47 6.66
N GLU A 480 15.29 -16.54 6.38
CA GLU A 480 16.04 -16.59 5.12
C GLU A 480 16.70 -17.97 5.09
N GLU A 481 16.08 -18.94 4.40
CA GLU A 481 16.73 -20.20 4.11
C GLU A 481 17.94 -19.87 3.24
N GLY A 482 19.10 -19.71 3.88
CA GLY A 482 20.38 -19.67 3.20
C GLY A 482 20.51 -20.91 2.33
N GLU A 483 21.03 -20.71 1.12
CA GLU A 483 21.29 -21.75 0.13
C GLU A 483 21.79 -23.04 0.79
N LYS A 484 20.89 -24.01 0.97
CA LYS A 484 21.31 -25.38 1.24
C LYS A 484 21.89 -25.90 -0.06
N GLU A 485 23.21 -25.94 -0.15
CA GLU A 485 23.91 -26.81 -1.08
C GLU A 485 23.27 -28.20 -1.00
N ILE A 486 22.63 -28.60 -2.10
CA ILE A 486 22.15 -29.96 -2.27
C ILE A 486 23.40 -30.82 -2.46
N ASP A 487 23.85 -31.44 -1.37
CA ASP A 487 24.82 -32.53 -1.40
C ASP A 487 24.19 -33.69 -2.19
N THR A 488 24.65 -33.86 -3.42
CA THR A 488 24.28 -34.99 -4.28
C THR A 488 24.98 -36.25 -3.79
N SER A 489 24.53 -36.82 -2.69
CA SER A 489 24.73 -38.24 -2.41
C SER A 489 23.69 -38.80 -1.44
N THR A 490 22.64 -39.43 -1.96
CA THR A 490 22.18 -40.78 -1.55
C THR A 490 20.89 -41.16 -2.27
N ASN A 491 20.95 -42.32 -2.94
CA ASN A 491 19.83 -43.00 -3.57
C ASN A 491 18.81 -43.50 -2.54
N ALA A 492 17.53 -43.20 -2.72
CA ALA A 492 16.44 -44.11 -2.38
C ALA A 492 15.20 -43.82 -3.25
N GLN A 493 14.76 -44.85 -3.96
CA GLN A 493 13.64 -44.82 -4.90
C GLN A 493 12.29 -44.68 -4.19
N VAL A 494 11.39 -43.86 -4.74
CA VAL A 494 9.94 -44.12 -4.73
C VAL A 494 9.37 -43.69 -6.09
N GLU A 495 8.69 -44.62 -6.75
CA GLU A 495 8.13 -44.54 -8.09
C GLU A 495 6.91 -43.61 -8.19
N GLY A 496 6.82 -42.82 -9.26
CA GLY A 496 5.61 -42.11 -9.67
C GLY A 496 5.19 -42.53 -11.09
N PRO A 497 3.90 -42.51 -11.47
CA PRO A 497 3.49 -42.74 -12.84
C PRO A 497 3.47 -41.44 -13.67
N ILE A 498 4.46 -41.35 -14.56
CA ILE A 498 4.43 -40.99 -15.99
C ILE A 498 3.44 -39.90 -16.47
N ALA A 499 4.00 -38.75 -16.86
CA ALA A 499 3.44 -37.82 -17.84
C ALA A 499 4.02 -38.12 -19.25
N PRO A 500 3.28 -37.89 -20.35
CA PRO A 500 3.83 -38.02 -21.70
C PRO A 500 4.49 -36.72 -22.17
N THR A 501 5.59 -36.93 -22.87
CA THR A 501 6.58 -36.01 -23.44
C THR A 501 6.07 -35.22 -24.65
N ALA A 502 6.42 -33.94 -24.76
CA ALA A 502 6.69 -33.29 -26.06
C ALA A 502 7.61 -32.06 -25.92
N THR A 503 8.89 -32.32 -26.19
CA THR A 503 9.87 -31.50 -26.95
C THR A 503 10.06 -30.00 -26.68
N ALA A 504 11.31 -29.72 -26.27
CA ALA A 504 11.95 -28.42 -26.13
C ALA A 504 12.10 -27.64 -27.45
N ALA A 505 11.98 -26.33 -27.34
CA ALA A 505 12.63 -25.35 -28.21
C ALA A 505 13.40 -24.34 -27.33
N THR A 506 14.65 -24.09 -27.71
CA THR A 506 15.68 -23.28 -27.05
C THR A 506 15.26 -21.80 -26.87
N PRO A 507 15.56 -21.14 -25.75
CA PRO A 507 15.23 -19.73 -25.57
C PRO A 507 16.24 -18.84 -26.31
N THR A 508 15.73 -17.88 -27.06
CA THR A 508 16.52 -16.76 -27.60
C THR A 508 16.24 -15.55 -26.70
N SER A 509 17.30 -14.87 -26.29
CA SER A 509 17.30 -13.65 -25.47
C SER A 509 16.32 -12.59 -25.96
N ALA A 510 15.56 -11.97 -25.06
CA ALA A 510 14.88 -10.71 -25.33
C ALA A 510 14.83 -9.81 -24.07
N ASN A 511 15.46 -8.65 -24.24
CA ASN A 511 15.37 -7.38 -23.54
C ASN A 511 14.41 -7.22 -22.35
N GLU A 512 14.98 -6.62 -21.30
CA GLU A 512 14.33 -5.70 -20.37
C GLU A 512 13.49 -4.67 -21.13
N GLY A 513 12.17 -4.79 -21.00
CA GLY A 513 11.20 -3.81 -21.49
C GLY A 513 10.27 -3.46 -20.35
N ALA A 514 10.32 -2.19 -19.92
CA ALA A 514 9.37 -1.64 -18.95
C ALA A 514 7.94 -1.88 -19.44
N VAL A 515 7.13 -2.57 -18.64
CA VAL A 515 5.72 -2.77 -18.91
C VAL A 515 5.01 -1.44 -18.65
N SER A 516 4.73 -0.72 -19.73
CA SER A 516 3.88 0.48 -19.69
C SER A 516 2.44 0.05 -19.42
N ILE A 517 1.91 0.43 -18.26
CA ILE A 517 0.50 0.23 -17.88
C ILE A 517 -0.34 1.21 -18.70
N GLN A 518 -0.78 0.77 -19.89
CA GLN A 518 -1.90 1.41 -20.58
C GLN A 518 -3.21 0.95 -19.92
N THR A 519 -4.08 1.92 -19.62
CA THR A 519 -5.44 1.70 -19.11
C THR A 519 -6.21 0.67 -19.94
N ILE A 520 -6.68 -0.38 -19.28
CA ILE A 520 -7.82 -1.20 -19.70
C ILE A 520 -8.79 -1.17 -18.51
N PRO A 521 -10.11 -0.99 -18.72
CA PRO A 521 -11.07 -0.99 -17.63
C PRO A 521 -10.93 -2.28 -16.81
N ALA A 522 -10.83 -2.13 -15.49
CA ALA A 522 -11.07 -3.26 -14.60
C ALA A 522 -12.55 -3.62 -14.70
N ASP A 523 -12.81 -4.91 -14.96
CA ASP A 523 -14.09 -5.63 -15.09
C ASP A 523 -14.77 -5.65 -16.49
N PRO A 524 -15.06 -6.83 -17.09
CA PRO A 524 -15.81 -6.92 -18.34
C PRO A 524 -17.34 -7.03 -18.12
N ASN A 525 -18.04 -5.89 -18.31
CA ASN A 525 -19.44 -5.70 -18.81
C ASN A 525 -20.65 -6.06 -17.91
N PRO A 526 -21.91 -5.58 -18.18
CA PRO A 526 -22.47 -5.03 -19.43
C PRO A 526 -22.59 -3.49 -19.50
N GLN A 527 -22.39 -2.96 -20.71
CA GLN A 527 -22.61 -1.56 -21.08
C GLN A 527 -24.05 -1.09 -20.82
N PRO A 528 -24.25 0.17 -20.38
CA PRO A 528 -25.48 0.90 -20.66
C PRO A 528 -25.47 1.46 -22.11
N ASN A 529 -26.62 1.40 -22.78
CA ASN A 529 -26.89 1.94 -24.13
C ASN A 529 -26.41 3.41 -24.28
N PRO A 530 -25.74 3.80 -25.39
CA PRO A 530 -25.40 5.20 -25.64
C PRO A 530 -26.33 5.85 -26.68
N GLU A 531 -26.97 6.96 -26.32
CA GLU A 531 -27.42 7.98 -27.26
C GLU A 531 -27.07 9.37 -26.73
N THR A 532 -26.11 10.05 -27.39
CA THR A 532 -26.17 11.43 -27.94
C THR A 532 -24.82 12.18 -27.94
N THR A 533 -24.22 12.18 -29.15
CA THR A 533 -23.47 13.25 -29.85
C THR A 533 -22.93 14.49 -29.10
N GLN A 534 -21.59 14.66 -29.15
CA GLN A 534 -20.87 15.95 -29.10
C GLN A 534 -20.47 16.45 -30.51
N PRO A 535 -20.19 17.76 -30.66
CA PRO A 535 -19.17 18.26 -31.60
C PRO A 535 -18.13 19.23 -30.96
N PRO A 536 -17.01 19.56 -31.67
CA PRO A 536 -15.65 19.61 -31.11
C PRO A 536 -14.97 21.00 -31.00
N GLU A 537 -13.81 21.03 -30.34
CA GLU A 537 -12.79 22.11 -30.39
C GLU A 537 -11.81 21.96 -31.57
N PRO A 538 -11.12 23.04 -32.02
CA PRO A 538 -10.03 22.96 -32.98
C PRO A 538 -8.63 23.27 -32.41
N GLU A 539 -7.65 22.52 -32.94
CA GLU A 539 -6.20 22.67 -32.83
C GLU A 539 -5.63 23.94 -33.50
N GLN A 540 -4.44 24.40 -33.09
CA GLN A 540 -3.47 25.04 -33.98
C GLN A 540 -2.01 24.64 -33.69
N ASN A 541 -1.24 24.64 -34.78
CA ASN A 541 0.02 23.95 -35.06
C ASN A 541 1.22 24.93 -35.14
N GLY A 542 2.44 24.40 -34.94
CA GLY A 542 3.68 24.81 -35.63
C GLY A 542 4.61 25.86 -34.96
N THR A 543 5.93 25.91 -35.15
CA THR A 543 6.91 25.07 -35.87
C THR A 543 8.34 25.46 -35.42
N GLN A 544 9.24 24.47 -35.45
CA GLN A 544 10.74 24.46 -35.48
C GLN A 544 11.39 25.44 -36.51
N ASN A 545 12.69 25.81 -36.59
CA ASN A 545 14.00 25.60 -35.93
C ASN A 545 15.07 26.46 -36.74
N PRO A 546 16.38 26.15 -36.89
CA PRO A 546 17.57 26.83 -36.30
C PRO A 546 18.55 27.48 -37.34
N SER A 547 19.73 27.97 -36.89
CA SER A 547 20.93 28.10 -37.76
C SER A 547 22.25 28.10 -36.98
N VAL A 548 23.25 27.44 -37.56
CA VAL A 548 24.65 27.22 -37.13
C VAL A 548 25.56 27.86 -38.19
N GLU A 549 26.75 28.37 -37.82
CA GLU A 549 28.01 28.19 -38.59
C GLU A 549 29.26 28.74 -37.86
N ALA A 550 30.43 28.17 -38.18
CA ALA A 550 31.73 28.17 -37.50
C ALA A 550 32.80 29.07 -38.21
N PRO A 551 34.13 28.79 -38.18
CA PRO A 551 35.14 28.87 -37.10
C PRO A 551 36.32 29.86 -37.42
N GLY A 552 37.26 30.05 -36.48
CA GLY A 552 38.52 30.80 -36.69
C GLY A 552 39.66 30.33 -35.77
N GLU A 553 40.89 30.41 -36.27
CA GLU A 553 42.12 29.72 -35.86
C GLU A 553 42.90 30.34 -34.67
N GLY A 554 43.52 29.48 -33.86
CA GLY A 554 44.90 29.54 -33.31
C GLY A 554 45.38 30.70 -32.41
N GLU A 555 45.77 30.38 -31.17
CA GLU A 555 47.06 30.76 -30.53
C GLU A 555 47.25 30.00 -29.20
N GLU A 556 48.48 29.60 -28.86
CA GLU A 556 48.84 28.94 -27.60
C GLU A 556 49.01 30.00 -26.49
N GLU A 557 48.22 29.93 -25.41
CA GLU A 557 48.33 30.80 -24.23
C GLU A 557 48.59 30.00 -22.94
N GLU A 558 49.35 30.62 -22.02
CA GLU A 558 49.59 30.16 -20.65
C GLU A 558 48.28 29.86 -19.90
N PRO A 559 48.25 28.93 -18.92
CA PRO A 559 46.99 28.49 -18.33
C PRO A 559 46.33 29.63 -17.53
N GLU A 560 45.24 30.17 -18.06
CA GLU A 560 44.34 31.10 -17.36
C GLU A 560 43.82 30.49 -16.05
N GLU A 561 43.88 31.25 -14.96
CA GLU A 561 43.16 30.92 -13.72
C GLU A 561 41.64 30.95 -14.01
N LYS A 562 41.03 29.77 -14.16
CA LYS A 562 39.57 29.63 -14.33
C LYS A 562 38.79 30.36 -13.24
N ASN A 563 37.81 31.16 -13.66
CA ASN A 563 36.87 31.83 -12.75
C ASN A 563 36.03 30.77 -12.01
N PRO A 564 35.84 30.85 -10.68
CA PRO A 564 35.21 29.77 -9.91
C PRO A 564 33.75 29.48 -10.27
N GLU A 565 33.09 30.40 -10.98
CA GLU A 565 31.70 30.29 -11.43
C GLU A 565 31.52 29.35 -12.63
N ASP A 566 32.60 29.03 -13.34
CA ASP A 566 32.59 28.14 -14.52
C ASP A 566 33.14 26.73 -14.21
N MET A 567 33.39 26.43 -12.93
CA MET A 567 33.92 25.14 -12.50
C MET A 567 32.81 24.13 -12.21
N SER A 568 32.97 22.89 -12.67
CA SER A 568 32.12 21.79 -12.19
C SER A 568 32.29 21.61 -10.67
N PRO A 569 31.29 21.05 -9.95
CA PRO A 569 31.38 20.88 -8.49
C PRO A 569 32.63 20.11 -8.03
N TRP A 570 33.09 19.14 -8.85
CA TRP A 570 34.28 18.35 -8.56
C TRP A 570 35.58 19.12 -8.79
N GLU A 571 35.64 19.97 -9.82
CA GLU A 571 36.79 20.85 -10.08
C GLU A 571 36.89 21.94 -9.01
N TYR A 572 35.76 22.52 -8.59
CA TYR A 572 35.71 23.49 -7.51
C TYR A 572 36.19 22.89 -6.18
N ALA A 573 35.79 21.66 -5.86
CA ALA A 573 36.24 20.94 -4.67
C ALA A 573 37.76 20.70 -4.68
N LYS A 574 38.32 20.25 -5.82
CA LYS A 574 39.78 20.08 -5.98
C LYS A 574 40.53 21.40 -5.87
N TRP A 575 40.03 22.46 -6.51
CA TRP A 575 40.61 23.80 -6.44
C TRP A 575 40.63 24.35 -5.01
N LYS A 576 39.54 24.19 -4.25
CA LYS A 576 39.50 24.57 -2.83
C LYS A 576 40.44 23.75 -1.96
N ALA A 577 40.53 22.43 -2.19
CA ALA A 577 41.44 21.57 -1.45
C ALA A 577 42.91 21.98 -1.68
N GLU A 578 43.26 22.36 -2.90
CA GLU A 578 44.61 22.80 -3.24
C GLU A 578 44.94 24.19 -2.65
N LYS A 579 44.00 25.15 -2.69
CA LYS A 579 44.19 26.45 -2.02
C LYS A 579 44.32 26.27 -0.49
N LEU A 580 43.58 25.32 0.11
CA LEU A 580 43.71 24.98 1.53
C LEU A 580 45.06 24.34 1.85
N ARG A 581 45.55 23.42 1.00
CA ARG A 581 46.89 22.82 1.11
C ARG A 581 47.98 23.88 1.09
N ILE A 582 47.94 24.81 0.13
CA ILE A 582 48.91 25.91 0.01
C ILE A 582 48.83 26.84 1.23
N ALA A 583 47.63 27.15 1.72
CA ALA A 583 47.45 27.96 2.93
C ALA A 583 48.02 27.27 4.18
N LEU A 584 47.83 25.95 4.30
CA LEU A 584 48.39 25.14 5.38
C LEU A 584 49.91 25.03 5.29
N GLU A 585 50.47 24.89 4.09
CA GLU A 585 51.93 24.86 3.88
C GLU A 585 52.57 26.22 4.20
N LYS A 586 51.92 27.32 3.81
CA LYS A 586 52.37 28.68 4.14
C LYS A 586 52.25 28.97 5.65
N TRP A 587 51.16 28.52 6.27
CA TRP A 587 50.98 28.60 7.72
C TRP A 587 52.04 27.77 8.45
N TRP A 588 52.30 26.55 8.01
CA TRP A 588 53.30 25.66 8.59
C TRP A 588 54.74 26.17 8.40
N GLY A 589 55.05 26.77 7.24
CA GLY A 589 56.33 27.43 6.99
C GLY A 589 56.56 28.66 7.89
N GLY A 590 55.51 29.44 8.16
CA GLY A 590 55.56 30.58 9.08
C GLY A 590 55.72 30.21 10.57
N VAL A 591 55.43 28.94 10.94
CA VAL A 591 55.65 28.44 12.31
C VAL A 591 57.15 28.17 12.58
N TRP A 592 57.98 28.04 11.54
CA TRP A 592 59.41 27.71 11.64
C TRP A 592 60.37 28.78 11.09
N ALA A 593 59.87 29.76 10.34
CA ALA A 593 60.63 30.94 9.94
C ALA A 593 60.45 32.04 11.00
N GLY A 594 61.47 32.25 11.84
CA GLY A 594 61.55 33.45 12.67
C GLY A 594 62.01 34.62 11.79
N ASP A 595 61.31 35.74 11.88
CA ASP A 595 61.85 37.04 11.47
C ASP A 595 63.02 37.40 12.41
N ASP A 596 64.08 37.95 11.81
CA ASP A 596 65.41 38.28 12.37
C ASP A 596 65.47 38.81 13.83
#